data_AF-A0A7I2YQG4-F1
#
_entry.id   AF-A0A7I2YQG4-F1
#
_cell.length_a   1.000
_cell.length_b   1.000
_cell.length_c   1.000
_cell.angle_alpha   90.00
_cell.angle_beta   90.00
_cell.angle_gamma   90.00
#
_symmetry.space_group_name_H-M   'P 1'
#
loop_
_entity.id
_entity.type
_entity.pdbx_description
1 polymer ?
#
loop_
_entity_poly.entity_id
_entity_poly.type
_entity_poly.pdbx_seq_one_letter_code
_entity_poly.pdbx_strand_id
1 'polypeptide(L)' 'TTTRHKVLIMEFCPCGSLYTVLEEPSNAYGLPESEFLIVLRDVGEDGQSVYKLTDFGAARELEDDEQFVSLYGTEEYL' A
#
# COMPACT_ATOMS: atom_id res chain seq x y z
N THR A 1 -18.04 -19.38 27.84
CA THR A 1 -18.18 -17.98 27.38
C THR A 1 -17.53 -17.87 26.02
N THR A 2 -18.29 -17.72 24.95
CA THR A 2 -17.73 -17.57 23.60
C THR A 2 -17.19 -16.15 23.44
N THR A 3 -15.86 -16.00 23.39
CA THR A 3 -15.23 -14.73 23.11
C THR A 3 -15.39 -14.42 21.62
N ARG A 4 -16.13 -13.36 21.30
CA ARG A 4 -16.22 -12.84 19.92
C ARG A 4 -15.06 -11.88 19.71
N HIS A 5 -14.19 -12.19 18.76
CA HIS A 5 -13.11 -11.30 18.35
C HIS A 5 -13.65 -10.25 17.39
N LYS A 6 -13.16 -9.02 17.51
CA LYS A 6 -13.42 -7.97 16.51
C LYS A 6 -12.67 -8.33 15.23
N VAL A 7 -13.27 -8.06 14.08
CA VAL A 7 -12.70 -8.29 12.75
C VAL A 7 -12.82 -7.03 11.92
N LEU A 8 -11.93 -6.86 10.95
CA LEU A 8 -11.98 -5.79 9.96
C LEU A 8 -12.49 -6.37 8.63
N ILE A 9 -13.58 -5.82 8.13
CA ILE A 9 -14.08 -6.12 6.78
C ILE A 9 -13.57 -5.00 5.88
N MET A 10 -12.81 -5.36 4.86
CA MET A 10 -12.15 -4.43 3.94
C MET A 10 -12.58 -4.69 2.51
N GLU A 11 -12.32 -3.73 1.63
CA GLU A 11 -12.45 -3.92 0.19
C GLU A 11 -11.54 -5.06 -0.29
N PHE A 12 -12.02 -5.85 -1.24
CA PHE A 12 -11.20 -6.87 -1.91
C PHE A 12 -10.62 -6.29 -3.21
N CYS A 13 -9.29 -6.26 -3.31
CA CYS A 13 -8.56 -5.86 -4.50
C CYS A 13 -8.14 -7.10 -5.33
N PRO A 14 -8.89 -7.50 -6.37
CA PRO A 14 -8.60 -8.73 -7.11
C PRO A 14 -7.28 -8.69 -7.89
N CYS A 15 -6.79 -7.49 -8.23
CA CYS A 15 -5.56 -7.28 -8.99
C CYS A 15 -4.28 -7.41 -8.15
N GLY A 16 -4.40 -7.69 -6.85
CA GLY A 16 -3.25 -7.81 -5.96
C GLY A 16 -2.62 -6.47 -5.61
N SER A 17 -1.29 -6.47 -5.43
CA SER A 17 -0.52 -5.32 -4.95
C SER A 17 0.44 -4.81 -6.03
N LEU A 18 0.98 -3.59 -5.84
CA LEU A 18 2.04 -3.06 -6.68
C LEU A 18 3.27 -3.97 -6.71
N TYR A 19 3.57 -4.68 -5.62
CA TYR A 19 4.65 -5.67 -5.58
C TYR A 19 4.47 -6.75 -6.64
N THR A 20 3.27 -7.31 -6.76
CA THR A 20 2.95 -8.34 -7.77
C THR A 20 3.14 -7.80 -9.19
N VAL A 21 2.78 -6.54 -9.44
CA VAL A 21 3.00 -5.88 -10.74
C VAL A 21 4.50 -5.74 -11.03
N LEU A 22 5.30 -5.37 -10.03
CA LEU A 22 6.75 -5.23 -10.19
C LEU A 22 7.48 -6.57 -10.40
N GLU A 23 6.92 -7.69 -9.95
CA GLU A 23 7.45 -9.02 -10.24
C GLU A 23 7.23 -9.47 -11.69
N GLU A 24 6.37 -8.79 -12.45
CA GLU A 24 6.18 -9.10 -13.87
C GLU A 24 7.47 -8.83 -14.66
N PRO A 25 7.96 -9.78 -15.48
CA PRO A 25 9.22 -9.61 -16.22
C PRO A 25 9.26 -8.38 -17.14
N SER A 26 8.11 -7.91 -17.62
CA SER A 26 7.97 -6.68 -18.40
C SER A 26 8.39 -5.43 -17.63
N ASN A 27 8.30 -5.45 -16.31
CA ASN A 27 8.60 -4.34 -15.41
C ASN A 27 10.00 -4.45 -14.78
N ALA A 28 10.84 -5.39 -15.24
CA ALA A 28 12.18 -5.62 -14.72
C ALA A 28 13.11 -4.39 -14.77
N TYR A 29 12.81 -3.42 -15.63
CA TYR A 29 13.54 -2.15 -15.77
C TYR A 29 12.71 -0.93 -15.36
N GLY A 30 11.64 -1.16 -14.60
CA GLY A 30 10.70 -0.13 -14.18
C GLY A 30 9.38 -0.19 -14.94
N LEU A 31 8.40 0.55 -14.41
CA LEU A 31 7.06 0.64 -14.96
C LEU A 31 7.04 1.53 -16.22
N PRO A 32 6.07 1.30 -17.13
CA PRO A 32 5.73 2.28 -18.15
C PRO A 32 5.46 3.66 -17.53
N GLU A 33 5.87 4.74 -18.19
CA GLU A 33 5.70 6.11 -17.68
C GLU A 33 4.24 6.41 -17.30
N SER A 34 3.28 5.91 -18.07
CA SER A 34 1.85 6.05 -17.78
C SER A 34 1.45 5.42 -16.45
N GLU A 35 1.89 4.19 -16.17
CA GLU A 35 1.61 3.51 -14.90
C GLU A 35 2.39 4.15 -13.74
N PHE A 36 3.63 4.57 -13.97
CA PHE A 36 4.43 5.27 -12.97
C PHE A 36 3.77 6.58 -12.52
N LEU A 37 3.21 7.36 -13.47
CA LEU A 37 2.46 8.58 -13.14
C LEU A 37 1.18 8.29 -12.34
N ILE A 38 0.56 7.13 -12.53
CA ILE A 38 -0.59 6.69 -11.74
C ILE A 38 -0.15 6.31 -10.32
N VAL A 39 0.96 5.59 -10.15
CA VAL A 39 1.50 5.29 -8.80
C VAL A 39 1.82 6.56 -8.02
N LEU A 40 2.31 7.61 -8.69
CA LEU A 40 2.61 8.90 -8.08
C LEU A 40 1.38 9.76 -7.78
N ARG A 41 0.21 9.46 -8.38
CA ARG A 41 -1.00 10.27 -8.25
C ARG A 41 -2.10 9.49 -7.56
N ASP A 42 -2.74 10.11 -6.58
CA ASP A 42 -3.85 9.49 -5.85
C ASP A 42 -5.14 9.32 -6.69
N VAL A 43 -5.19 9.86 -7.92
CA VAL A 43 -6.39 9.85 -8.78
C VAL A 43 -6.01 9.46 -10.21
N GLY A 44 -6.42 8.25 -10.62
CA GLY A 44 -6.41 7.82 -12.02
C GLY A 44 -7.66 8.30 -12.77
N GLU A 45 -7.57 8.42 -14.09
CA GLU A 45 -8.74 8.63 -14.95
C GLU A 45 -9.58 7.34 -15.08
N ASP A 46 -10.80 7.43 -15.61
CA ASP A 46 -11.68 6.27 -15.75
C ASP A 46 -11.03 5.13 -16.56
N GLY A 47 -10.98 3.94 -15.97
CA GLY A 47 -10.39 2.74 -16.56
C GLY A 47 -8.87 2.58 -16.33
N GLN A 48 -8.23 3.51 -15.61
CA GLN A 48 -6.84 3.38 -15.18
C GLN A 48 -6.73 2.64 -13.83
N SER A 49 -5.51 2.15 -13.54
CA SER A 49 -5.16 1.58 -12.25
C SER A 49 -5.43 2.60 -11.12
N VAL A 50 -5.87 2.11 -9.95
CA VAL A 50 -5.99 2.92 -8.72
C VAL A 50 -5.31 2.16 -7.59
N TYR A 51 -4.24 2.74 -7.05
CA TYR A 51 -3.47 2.15 -5.95
C TYR A 51 -4.02 2.62 -4.60
N LYS A 52 -4.09 1.70 -3.63
CA LYS A 52 -4.68 1.95 -2.31
C LYS A 52 -3.73 1.47 -1.23
N LEU A 53 -3.47 2.32 -0.25
CA LEU A 53 -2.71 1.94 0.94
C LEU A 53 -3.56 1.05 1.86
N THR A 54 -2.91 0.07 2.46
CA THR A 54 -3.51 -0.87 3.40
C THR A 54 -2.45 -1.29 4.42
N ASP A 55 -2.79 -2.23 5.30
CA ASP A 55 -1.91 -2.78 6.35
C ASP A 55 -1.38 -1.71 7.33
N PHE A 56 -2.31 -0.93 7.89
CA PHE A 56 -2.04 0.06 8.93
C PHE A 56 -1.76 -0.57 10.31
N GLY A 57 -1.27 -1.82 10.38
CA GLY A 57 -1.05 -2.55 11.63
C GLY A 57 0.00 -1.93 12.57
N ALA A 58 0.96 -1.20 11.99
CA ALA A 58 1.98 -0.45 12.72
C ALA A 58 1.69 1.06 12.82
N ALA A 59 0.55 1.53 12.27
CA ALA A 59 0.23 2.95 12.26
C ALA A 59 -0.11 3.45 13.68
N ARG A 60 0.33 4.68 13.97
CA ARG A 60 -0.07 5.45 15.16
C ARG A 60 -0.30 6.90 14.75
N GLU A 61 -1.21 7.56 15.43
CA GLU A 61 -1.33 9.03 15.35
C GLU A 61 -0.07 9.65 15.97
N LEU A 62 0.43 10.72 15.34
CA LEU A 62 1.59 11.50 15.77
C LEU A 62 1.20 12.98 15.75
N GLU A 63 1.66 13.72 16.76
CA GLU A 63 1.58 15.19 16.74
C GLU A 63 2.68 15.78 15.83
N ASP A 64 2.46 16.98 15.28
CA ASP A 64 3.35 17.59 14.27
C ASP A 64 4.82 17.73 14.72
N ASP A 65 5.06 17.88 16.03
CA ASP A 65 6.39 18.06 16.63
C ASP A 65 6.91 16.79 17.35
N GLU A 66 6.17 15.67 17.29
CA GLU A 66 6.53 14.43 17.98
C GLU A 66 7.60 13.66 17.20
N GLN A 67 8.77 13.46 17.82
CA GLN A 67 9.80 12.56 17.28
C GLN A 67 9.53 11.12 17.69
N PHE A 68 9.71 10.19 16.76
CA PHE A 68 9.65 8.76 17.04
C PHE A 68 10.88 8.06 16.47
N VAL A 69 11.22 6.91 17.08
CA VAL A 69 12.17 5.95 16.53
C VAL A 69 11.35 4.73 16.11
N SER A 70 11.43 4.34 14.83
CA SER A 70 10.69 3.18 14.36
C SER A 70 11.31 1.88 14.88
N LEU A 71 10.46 0.98 15.37
CA LEU A 71 10.79 -0.42 15.67
C LEU A 71 10.05 -1.39 14.74
N TYR A 72 9.26 -0.87 13.78
CA TYR A 72 8.35 -1.64 12.94
C TYR A 72 8.46 -1.22 11.48
N GLY A 73 8.42 -2.20 10.57
CA GLY A 73 8.39 -2.00 9.13
C GLY A 73 9.16 -3.09 8.39
N THR A 74 9.39 -2.86 7.11
CA THR A 74 10.07 -3.81 6.21
C THR A 74 11.48 -3.29 5.96
N GLU A 75 12.52 -4.10 6.25
CA GLU A 75 13.92 -3.67 6.30
C GLU A 75 14.41 -3.02 5.01
N GLU A 76 13.91 -3.46 3.85
CA GLU A 76 14.29 -2.91 2.55
C GLU A 76 13.74 -1.50 2.28
N TYR A 77 12.77 -1.03 3.08
CA TYR A 77 12.03 0.22 2.88
C TYR A 77 11.96 1.11 4.13
N LEU A 78 12.70 0.77 5.20
CA LEU A 78 12.76 1.50 6.46
C LEU A 78 13.97 2.44 6.58
#